data_AF-A0A0J5QE89-F1
#
_entry.id   AF-A0A0J5QE89-F1
#
_cell.length_a   1.000
_cell.length_b   1.000
_cell.length_c   1.000
_cell.angle_alpha   90.00
_cell.angle_beta   90.00
_cell.angle_gamma   90.00
#
_symmetry.space_group_name_H-M   'P 1'
#
loop_
_entity.id
_entity.type
_entity.pdbx_description
1 polymer ?
#
loop_
_entity_poly.entity_id
_entity_poly.type
_entity_poly.pdbx_seq_one_letter_code
_entity_poly.pdbx_strand_id
1 'polypeptide(L)'
;MSDQFDAIRDGRLRVGRRTGIVGFHGIVAPKSDIEALIRFLQKAASSVENALPGIMSAAEFGRSVGLRDNGCFIALVEAGHTSAVQCSNPRTGRAQYRLGDGDISSFHQRFVTLPTLSEETGYHRNTLKKLLEASQVARFTPDGQDYGPIYLREEATRALGQRGKR
;
A
#
# COMPACT_ATOMS: atom_id res chain seq x y z
N MET A 1 -11.62 10.40 12.07
CA MET A 1 -12.44 11.63 12.19
C MET A 1 -12.49 12.17 13.63
N SER A 2 -12.14 11.39 14.66
CA SER A 2 -12.15 11.84 16.07
C SER A 2 -10.99 12.77 16.48
N ASP A 3 -9.80 12.62 15.89
CA ASP A 3 -8.58 13.30 16.37
C ASP A 3 -8.66 14.83 16.45
N GLN A 4 -9.42 15.50 15.57
CA GLN A 4 -9.58 16.95 15.62
C GLN A 4 -10.54 17.41 16.73
N PHE A 5 -11.59 16.65 17.01
CA PHE A 5 -12.54 16.96 18.09
C PHE A 5 -11.91 16.75 19.46
N ASP A 6 -11.12 15.68 19.61
CA ASP A 6 -10.37 15.42 20.84
C ASP A 6 -9.28 16.47 21.07
N ALA A 7 -8.59 16.91 20.00
CA ALA A 7 -7.64 18.02 20.09
C ALA A 7 -8.28 19.35 20.51
N ILE A 8 -9.52 19.62 20.10
CA ILE A 8 -10.28 20.80 20.55
C ILE A 8 -10.66 20.66 22.03
N ARG A 9 -11.16 19.50 22.44
CA ARG A 9 -11.52 19.22 23.85
C ARG A 9 -10.34 19.34 24.80
N ASP A 10 -9.18 18.88 24.37
CA ASP A 10 -7.95 18.91 25.16
C ASP A 10 -7.21 20.28 25.10
N GLY A 11 -7.80 21.28 24.45
CA GLY A 11 -7.21 22.63 24.31
C GLY A 11 -5.97 22.69 23.41
N ARG A 12 -5.65 21.60 22.70
CA ARG A 12 -4.51 21.48 21.78
C ARG A 12 -4.76 22.10 20.41
N LEU A 13 -6.03 22.28 20.04
CA LEU A 13 -6.45 22.99 18.85
C LEU A 13 -7.42 24.11 19.24
N ARG A 14 -6.98 25.36 19.13
CA ARG A 14 -7.85 26.51 19.41
C ARG A 14 -8.76 26.76 18.22
N VAL A 15 -10.05 26.88 18.50
CA VAL A 15 -11.06 27.27 17.50
C VAL A 15 -11.70 28.57 17.91
N GLY A 16 -11.84 29.47 16.96
CA GLY A 16 -12.54 30.74 17.08
C GLY A 16 -13.71 30.79 16.11
N ARG A 17 -14.62 31.73 16.33
CA ARG A 17 -15.74 32.00 15.42
C ARG A 17 -15.54 33.38 14.79
N ARG A 18 -15.62 33.45 13.46
CA ARG A 18 -15.66 34.71 12.72
C ARG A 18 -16.97 35.44 12.99
N THR A 19 -16.86 36.70 13.41
CA THR A 19 -18.00 37.58 13.68
C THR A 19 -18.80 37.81 12.39
N GLY A 20 -20.13 37.73 12.48
CA GLY A 20 -21.03 37.95 11.33
C GLY A 20 -21.24 36.75 10.40
N ILE A 21 -20.58 35.61 10.65
CA ILE A 21 -20.81 34.37 9.87
C ILE A 21 -21.58 33.36 10.74
N VAL A 22 -22.69 32.85 10.21
CA VAL A 22 -23.58 31.87 10.87
C VAL A 22 -23.36 30.51 10.21
N GLY A 23 -23.01 29.47 10.97
CA GLY A 23 -22.77 28.11 10.46
C GLY A 23 -21.31 27.65 10.56
N PHE A 24 -21.04 26.40 10.21
CA PHE A 24 -19.73 25.74 10.41
C PHE A 24 -18.57 26.40 9.66
N HIS A 25 -18.85 27.09 8.54
CA HIS A 25 -17.87 27.88 7.79
C HIS A 25 -17.42 29.17 8.51
N GLY A 26 -18.03 29.51 9.64
CA GLY A 26 -17.57 30.57 10.53
C GLY A 26 -16.50 30.11 11.53
N ILE A 27 -16.24 28.81 11.66
CA ILE A 27 -15.25 28.26 12.59
C ILE A 27 -13.86 28.35 11.94
N VAL A 28 -12.92 28.97 12.64
CA VAL A 28 -11.54 29.14 12.19
C VAL A 28 -10.58 28.62 13.26
N ALA A 29 -9.49 28.00 12.83
CA ALA A 29 -8.39 27.63 13.70
C ALA A 29 -7.11 28.37 13.25
N PRO A 30 -6.22 28.77 14.17
CA PRO A 30 -4.92 29.28 13.78
C PRO A 30 -4.17 28.26 12.94
N LYS A 31 -3.58 28.71 11.83
CA LYS A 31 -2.79 27.84 10.94
C LYS A 31 -1.64 27.16 11.69
N SER A 32 -1.00 27.87 12.62
CA SER A 32 0.06 27.35 13.49
C SER A 32 -0.37 26.14 14.30
N ASP A 33 -1.59 26.15 14.84
CA ASP A 33 -2.12 25.11 15.71
C ASP A 33 -2.49 23.87 14.87
N ILE A 34 -3.03 24.09 13.66
CA ILE A 34 -3.27 23.02 12.69
C ILE A 34 -1.96 22.35 12.26
N GLU A 35 -0.93 23.13 11.94
CA GLU A 35 0.38 22.59 11.60
C GLU A 35 1.04 21.83 12.76
N ALA A 36 0.91 22.34 13.99
CA ALA A 36 1.41 21.67 15.18
C ALA A 36 0.67 20.34 15.43
N LEU A 37 -0.65 20.33 15.26
CA LEU A 37 -1.46 19.12 15.36
C LEU A 37 -1.05 18.08 14.30
N ILE A 38 -0.85 18.50 13.04
CA ILE A 38 -0.37 17.61 11.97
C ILE A 38 0.98 17.01 12.33
N ARG A 39 1.95 17.82 12.78
CA ARG A 39 3.28 17.32 13.21
C ARG A 39 3.19 16.36 14.39
N PHE A 40 2.33 16.64 15.37
CA PHE A 40 2.11 15.76 16.52
C PHE A 40 1.52 14.42 16.09
N LEU A 41 0.49 14.43 15.23
CA LEU A 41 -0.13 13.22 14.71
C LEU A 41 0.85 12.40 13.85
N GLN A 42 1.68 13.07 13.04
CA GLN A 42 2.75 12.40 12.29
C GLN A 42 3.78 11.75 13.22
N LYS A 43 4.27 12.48 14.24
CA LYS A 43 5.22 11.93 15.21
C LYS A 43 4.65 10.72 15.96
N ALA A 44 3.39 10.82 16.40
CA ALA A 44 2.70 9.71 17.06
C ALA A 44 2.51 8.50 16.11
N ALA A 45 2.14 8.74 14.85
CA ALA A 45 2.02 7.70 13.84
C ALA A 45 3.36 7.00 13.58
N SER A 46 4.45 7.74 13.39
CA SER A 46 5.78 7.16 13.19
C SER A 46 6.27 6.36 14.41
N SER A 47 5.94 6.80 15.63
CA SER A 47 6.30 6.09 16.86
C SER A 47 5.58 4.74 16.96
N VAL A 48 4.29 4.72 16.57
CA VAL A 48 3.49 3.49 16.50
C VAL A 48 3.97 2.57 15.38
N GLU A 49 4.33 3.14 14.23
CA GLU A 49 4.82 2.40 13.08
C GLU A 49 6.15 1.68 13.37
N ASN A 50 7.07 2.33 14.08
CA ASN A 50 8.32 1.74 14.54
C ASN A 50 8.12 0.60 15.57
N ALA A 51 6.96 0.55 16.24
CA ALA A 51 6.64 -0.48 17.22
C ALA A 51 5.93 -1.71 16.60
N LEU A 52 5.52 -1.63 15.33
CA LEU A 52 4.86 -2.74 14.64
C LEU A 52 5.91 -3.64 13.97
N PRO A 53 5.74 -4.98 14.01
CA PRO A 53 6.66 -5.88 13.34
C PRO A 53 6.47 -5.83 11.82
N GLY A 54 7.56 -5.99 11.08
CA GLY A 54 7.58 -5.88 9.62
C GLY A 54 7.84 -4.46 9.11
N ILE A 55 8.40 -4.36 7.92
CA ILE A 55 8.99 -3.12 7.39
C ILE A 55 7.91 -2.23 6.79
N MET A 56 6.86 -2.83 6.24
CA MET A 56 5.73 -2.10 5.66
C MET A 56 4.44 -2.91 5.73
N SER A 57 3.31 -2.23 5.57
CA SER A 57 2.01 -2.89 5.48
C SER A 57 1.77 -3.55 4.12
N ALA A 58 0.90 -4.56 4.10
CA ALA A 58 0.44 -5.22 2.88
C ALA A 58 -0.18 -4.25 1.87
N ALA A 59 -0.86 -3.22 2.36
CA ALA A 59 -1.43 -2.18 1.50
C ALA A 59 -0.35 -1.26 0.89
N GLU A 60 0.72 -0.96 1.62
CA GLU A 60 1.84 -0.17 1.08
C GLU A 60 2.65 -0.98 0.07
N PHE A 61 2.96 -2.23 0.40
CA PHE A 61 3.64 -3.14 -0.51
C PHE A 61 2.81 -3.39 -1.78
N GLY A 62 1.51 -3.65 -1.66
CA GLY A 62 0.62 -3.77 -2.82
C GLY A 62 0.70 -2.57 -3.75
N ARG A 63 0.80 -1.34 -3.21
CA ARG A 63 0.94 -0.12 -4.04
C ARG A 63 2.29 -0.02 -4.74
N SER A 64 3.38 -0.45 -4.10
CA SER A 64 4.72 -0.40 -4.71
C SER A 64 4.82 -1.38 -5.89
N VAL A 65 4.25 -2.58 -5.75
CA VAL A 65 4.24 -3.58 -6.83
C VAL A 65 3.13 -3.38 -7.86
N GLY A 66 2.35 -2.30 -7.75
CA GLY A 66 1.29 -1.95 -8.72
C GLY A 66 -0.04 -2.69 -8.53
N LEU A 67 -0.23 -3.39 -7.43
CA LEU A 67 -1.50 -3.98 -6.99
C LEU A 67 -2.29 -2.95 -6.14
N ARG A 68 -2.63 -1.82 -6.78
CA ARG A 68 -3.25 -0.66 -6.12
C ARG A 68 -4.75 -0.85 -5.83
N ASP A 69 -5.39 -1.81 -6.48
CA ASP A 69 -6.85 -1.93 -6.52
C ASP A 69 -7.40 -2.88 -5.44
N ASN A 70 -8.51 -2.47 -4.82
CA ASN A 70 -9.51 -3.28 -4.11
C ASN A 70 -9.03 -4.35 -3.10
N GLY A 71 -7.82 -4.22 -2.55
CA GLY A 71 -7.30 -5.23 -1.63
C GLY A 71 -6.89 -6.53 -2.33
N CYS A 72 -6.61 -6.52 -3.63
CA CYS A 72 -6.12 -7.69 -4.36
C CYS A 72 -4.90 -8.35 -3.69
N PHE A 73 -3.97 -7.54 -3.19
CA PHE A 73 -2.82 -8.06 -2.44
C PHE A 73 -3.22 -8.65 -1.07
N ILE A 74 -4.22 -8.08 -0.40
CA ILE A 74 -4.75 -8.64 0.86
C ILE A 74 -5.43 -9.98 0.57
N ALA A 75 -6.23 -10.08 -0.50
CA ALA A 75 -6.85 -11.33 -0.93
C ALA A 75 -5.79 -12.40 -1.27
N LEU A 76 -4.65 -12.00 -1.85
CA LEU A 76 -3.53 -12.91 -2.14
C LEU A 76 -2.89 -13.48 -0.85
N VAL A 77 -2.77 -12.63 0.18
CA VAL A 77 -2.29 -13.04 1.52
C VAL A 77 -3.31 -13.95 2.19
N GLU A 78 -4.60 -13.59 2.17
CA GLU A 78 -5.69 -14.37 2.78
C GLU A 78 -5.88 -15.74 2.10
N ALA A 79 -5.63 -15.82 0.79
CA ALA A 79 -5.59 -17.08 0.04
C ALA A 79 -4.34 -17.93 0.32
N GLY A 80 -3.41 -17.45 1.15
CA GLY A 80 -2.18 -18.17 1.53
C GLY A 80 -1.14 -18.23 0.42
N HIS A 81 -1.24 -17.39 -0.61
CA HIS A 81 -0.25 -17.35 -1.69
C HIS A 81 1.01 -16.56 -1.32
N THR A 82 0.89 -15.63 -0.37
CA THR A 82 2.00 -14.82 0.16
C THR A 82 1.95 -14.80 1.68
N SER A 83 3.10 -15.02 2.32
CA SER A 83 3.24 -14.94 3.78
C SER A 83 3.15 -13.49 4.25
N ALA A 84 2.45 -13.25 5.35
CA ALA A 84 2.43 -11.95 6.03
C ALA A 84 2.07 -12.14 7.50
N VAL A 85 2.46 -11.19 8.35
CA VAL A 85 2.13 -11.20 9.78
C VAL A 85 0.91 -10.34 10.03
N GLN A 86 -0.13 -10.92 10.61
CA GLN A 86 -1.31 -10.16 11.05
C GLN A 86 -1.01 -9.42 12.35
N CYS A 87 -1.15 -8.10 12.35
CA CYS A 87 -0.91 -7.24 13.49
C CYS A 87 -2.15 -6.39 13.78
N SER A 88 -2.44 -6.15 15.06
CA SER A 88 -3.43 -5.14 15.43
C SER A 88 -2.77 -3.78 15.49
N ASN A 89 -3.30 -2.80 14.75
CA ASN A 89 -2.81 -1.44 14.80
C ASN A 89 -3.18 -0.83 16.18
N PRO A 90 -2.22 -0.48 17.06
CA PRO A 90 -2.53 -0.06 18.41
C PRO A 90 -3.27 1.29 18.46
N ARG A 91 -3.24 2.08 17.38
CA ARG A 91 -3.97 3.36 17.29
C ARG A 91 -5.42 3.20 16.86
N THR A 92 -5.74 2.20 16.02
CA THR A 92 -7.09 2.05 15.45
C THR A 92 -7.79 0.76 15.86
N GLY A 93 -7.08 -0.18 16.51
CA GLY A 93 -7.55 -1.51 16.89
C GLY A 93 -7.82 -2.44 15.70
N ARG A 94 -7.60 -1.98 14.47
CA ARG A 94 -7.89 -2.75 13.25
C ARG A 94 -6.77 -3.73 12.96
N ALA A 95 -7.14 -4.94 12.55
CA ALA A 95 -6.21 -5.92 12.02
C ALA A 95 -5.61 -5.42 10.69
N GLN A 96 -4.31 -5.56 10.55
CA GLN A 96 -3.53 -5.16 9.38
C GLN A 96 -2.44 -6.20 9.14
N TYR A 97 -2.30 -6.65 7.90
CA TYR A 97 -1.17 -7.48 7.49
C TYR A 97 0.07 -6.63 7.26
N ARG A 98 1.22 -7.06 7.78
CA ARG A 98 2.54 -6.46 7.55
C ARG A 98 3.50 -7.51 7.02
N LEU A 99 4.47 -7.07 6.23
CA LEU A 99 5.47 -7.92 5.61
C LEU A 99 6.86 -7.60 6.15
N GLY A 100 7.62 -8.65 6.47
CA GLY A 100 9.06 -8.56 6.67
C GLY A 100 9.83 -8.78 5.37
N ASP A 101 11.17 -8.66 5.44
CA ASP A 101 12.05 -8.92 4.29
C ASP A 101 11.88 -10.32 3.70
N GLY A 102 11.70 -11.33 4.56
CA GLY A 102 11.49 -12.73 4.14
C GLY A 102 10.19 -12.93 3.37
N ASP A 103 9.12 -12.26 3.79
CA ASP A 103 7.81 -12.30 3.12
C ASP A 103 7.89 -11.64 1.74
N ILE A 104 8.52 -10.46 1.66
CA ILE A 104 8.74 -9.72 0.42
C ILE A 104 9.60 -10.53 -0.55
N SER A 105 10.68 -11.14 -0.05
CA SER A 105 11.57 -11.98 -0.85
C SER A 105 10.83 -13.19 -1.40
N SER A 106 10.02 -13.86 -0.57
CA SER A 106 9.21 -15.01 -0.98
C SER A 106 8.18 -14.63 -2.06
N PHE A 107 7.54 -13.48 -1.91
CA PHE A 107 6.66 -12.93 -2.94
C PHE A 107 7.40 -12.74 -4.26
N HIS A 108 8.54 -12.05 -4.24
CA HIS A 108 9.30 -11.78 -5.46
C HIS A 108 9.93 -13.02 -6.08
N GLN A 109 10.19 -14.09 -5.33
CA GLN A 109 10.67 -15.36 -5.87
C GLN A 109 9.61 -16.07 -6.71
N ARG A 110 8.35 -16.02 -6.26
CA ARG A 110 7.25 -16.74 -6.91
C ARG A 110 6.49 -15.90 -7.92
N PHE A 111 6.30 -14.62 -7.62
CA PHE A 111 5.45 -13.71 -8.37
C PHE A 111 6.22 -12.52 -8.90
N VAL A 112 5.70 -11.95 -9.98
CA VAL A 112 6.19 -10.70 -10.55
C VAL A 112 5.02 -9.87 -11.08
N THR A 113 5.18 -8.56 -11.05
CA THR A 113 4.22 -7.60 -11.61
C THR A 113 4.92 -6.73 -12.65
N LEU A 114 4.14 -5.97 -13.43
CA LEU A 114 4.71 -5.09 -14.46
C LEU A 114 5.67 -4.03 -13.91
N PRO A 115 5.40 -3.36 -12.77
CA PRO A 115 6.36 -2.44 -12.17
C PRO A 115 7.68 -3.14 -11.77
N THR A 116 7.59 -4.30 -11.13
CA THR A 116 8.79 -5.08 -10.75
C THR A 116 9.60 -5.50 -11.96
N LEU A 117 8.96 -5.99 -13.03
CA LEU A 117 9.66 -6.28 -14.29
C LEU A 117 10.29 -5.04 -14.92
N SER A 118 9.60 -3.89 -14.85
CA SER A 118 10.11 -2.63 -15.38
C SER A 118 11.37 -2.18 -14.65
N GLU A 119 11.41 -2.35 -13.34
CA GLU A 119 12.58 -2.05 -12.50
C GLU A 119 13.72 -3.04 -12.76
N GLU A 120 13.43 -4.33 -12.89
CA GLU A 120 14.44 -5.38 -13.10
C GLU A 120 15.07 -5.34 -14.51
N THR A 121 14.27 -5.09 -15.55
CA THR A 121 14.75 -5.16 -16.94
C THR A 121 15.04 -3.79 -17.55
N GLY A 122 14.65 -2.70 -16.90
CA GLY A 122 14.71 -1.34 -17.44
C GLY A 122 13.78 -1.07 -18.63
N TYR A 123 12.91 -2.03 -19.00
CA TYR A 123 11.98 -1.84 -20.11
C TYR A 123 10.72 -1.13 -19.66
N HIS A 124 10.16 -0.29 -20.52
CA HIS A 124 8.91 0.39 -20.22
C HIS A 124 7.73 -0.61 -20.06
N ARG A 125 6.87 -0.36 -19.08
CA ARG A 125 5.70 -1.20 -18.73
C ARG A 125 4.83 -1.64 -19.92
N ASN A 126 4.61 -0.78 -20.91
CA ASN A 126 3.78 -1.11 -22.08
C ASN A 126 4.48 -2.12 -23.01
N THR A 127 5.81 -2.05 -23.09
CA THR A 127 6.62 -3.02 -23.85
C THR A 127 6.54 -4.38 -23.18
N LEU A 128 6.74 -4.43 -21.85
CA LEU A 128 6.62 -5.65 -21.06
C LEU A 128 5.22 -6.26 -21.16
N LYS A 129 4.17 -5.45 -21.07
CA LYS A 129 2.79 -5.90 -21.25
C LYS A 129 2.60 -6.59 -22.61
N LYS A 130 3.04 -5.97 -23.70
CA LYS A 130 2.95 -6.55 -25.05
C LYS A 130 3.79 -7.83 -25.18
N LEU A 131 4.94 -7.89 -24.53
CA LEU A 131 5.80 -9.09 -24.55
C LEU A 131 5.12 -10.26 -23.85
N LEU A 132 4.54 -10.04 -22.67
CA LEU A 132 3.79 -11.06 -21.94
C LEU A 132 2.56 -11.53 -22.73
N GLU A 133 1.81 -10.60 -23.33
CA GLU A 133 0.66 -10.92 -24.19
C GLU A 133 1.07 -11.74 -25.42
N ALA A 134 2.16 -11.36 -26.10
CA ALA A 134 2.66 -12.07 -27.28
C ALA A 134 3.16 -13.49 -26.95
N SER A 135 3.66 -13.69 -25.73
CA SER A 135 4.06 -14.99 -25.19
C SER A 135 2.93 -15.76 -24.51
N GLN A 136 1.69 -15.24 -24.58
CA GLN A 136 0.48 -15.84 -23.98
C GLN A 136 0.63 -16.16 -22.48
N VAL A 137 1.40 -15.35 -21.75
CA VAL A 137 1.54 -15.51 -20.29
C VAL A 137 0.25 -15.05 -19.62
N ALA A 138 -0.44 -15.98 -18.97
CA ALA A 138 -1.67 -15.70 -18.26
C ALA A 138 -1.38 -14.98 -16.94
N ARG A 139 -2.35 -14.18 -16.49
CA ARG A 139 -2.33 -13.67 -15.11
C ARG A 139 -2.51 -14.85 -14.15
N PHE A 140 -1.98 -14.69 -12.95
CA PHE A 140 -2.17 -15.67 -11.90
C PHE A 140 -3.60 -15.56 -11.36
N THR A 141 -4.44 -16.51 -11.79
CA THR A 141 -5.86 -16.61 -11.41
C THR A 141 -6.20 -18.03 -10.93
N PRO A 142 -5.67 -18.46 -9.77
CA PRO A 142 -6.01 -19.78 -9.23
C PRO A 142 -7.52 -19.83 -8.94
N ASP A 143 -8.14 -20.96 -9.26
CA ASP A 143 -9.58 -21.19 -9.08
C ASP A 143 -10.49 -20.11 -9.69
N GLY A 144 -10.01 -19.40 -10.72
CA GLY A 144 -10.74 -18.33 -11.40
C GLY A 144 -10.79 -17.00 -10.65
N GLN A 145 -10.13 -16.88 -9.49
CA GLN A 145 -10.04 -15.64 -8.72
C GLN A 145 -8.95 -14.73 -9.30
N ASP A 146 -9.31 -13.51 -9.71
CA ASP A 146 -8.34 -12.50 -10.17
C ASP A 146 -7.76 -11.72 -8.98
N TYR A 147 -6.44 -11.76 -8.83
CA TYR A 147 -5.66 -10.99 -7.85
C TYR A 147 -4.96 -9.77 -8.49
N GLY A 148 -5.37 -9.38 -9.69
CA GLY A 148 -4.84 -8.25 -10.42
C GLY A 148 -3.72 -8.64 -11.40
N PRO A 149 -2.94 -7.65 -11.89
CA PRO A 149 -1.87 -7.87 -12.88
C PRO A 149 -0.61 -8.50 -12.26
N ILE A 150 -0.76 -9.67 -11.66
CA ILE A 150 0.28 -10.51 -11.07
C ILE A 150 0.49 -11.75 -11.92
N TYR A 151 1.75 -12.13 -12.11
CA TYR A 151 2.17 -13.24 -12.97
C TYR A 151 3.12 -14.16 -12.20
N LEU A 152 3.18 -15.43 -12.58
CA LEU A 152 4.20 -16.33 -12.06
C LEU A 152 5.56 -15.91 -12.62
N ARG A 153 6.57 -15.78 -11.74
CA ARG A 153 7.92 -15.35 -12.15
C ARG A 153 8.50 -16.28 -13.21
N GLU A 154 8.35 -17.59 -13.04
CA GLU A 154 8.91 -18.58 -13.97
C GLU A 154 8.35 -18.42 -15.39
N GLU A 155 7.06 -18.14 -15.53
CA GLU A 155 6.42 -17.95 -16.84
C GLU A 155 6.83 -16.63 -17.47
N ALA A 156 6.81 -15.54 -16.69
CA ALA A 156 7.20 -14.22 -17.16
C ALA A 156 8.67 -14.15 -17.58
N THR A 157 9.58 -14.72 -16.77
CA THR A 157 11.01 -14.77 -17.08
C THR A 157 11.30 -15.63 -18.30
N ARG A 158 10.61 -16.77 -18.45
CA ARG A 158 10.69 -17.63 -19.63
C ARG A 158 10.27 -16.89 -20.90
N ALA A 159 9.15 -16.17 -20.85
CA ALA A 159 8.67 -15.36 -21.97
C ALA A 159 9.67 -14.26 -22.39
N LEU A 160 10.27 -13.58 -21.42
CA LEU A 160 11.27 -12.53 -21.67
C LEU A 160 12.60 -13.11 -22.18
N GLY A 161 13.04 -14.26 -21.64
CA GLY A 161 14.29 -14.92 -22.02
C GLY A 161 14.27 -15.56 -23.41
N GLN A 162 13.11 -16.00 -23.89
CA GLN A 162 12.96 -16.63 -25.22
C GLN A 162 13.24 -15.68 -26.40
N ARG A 163 13.20 -14.36 -26.19
CA ARG A 163 13.35 -13.36 -27.27
C ARG A 163 14.72 -12.66 -27.32
N GLY A 164 15.57 -12.85 -26.31
CA GLY A 164 16.96 -12.35 -26.28
C GLY A 164 17.97 -13.23 -27.03
N LYS A 165 17.54 -14.32 -27.67
CA LYS A 165 18.37 -15.28 -28.43
C LYS A 165 18.19 -15.20 -29.96
N ARG A 166 17.70 -14.08 -30.49
CA ARG A 166 17.60 -13.85 -31.94
C ARG A 166 18.57 -12.80 -32.42
#